data_AF-A0A553PA36-F1
#
_entry.id   AF-A0A553PA36-F1
#
_cell.length_a   1.000
_cell.length_b   1.000
_cell.length_c   1.000
_cell.angle_alpha   90.00
_cell.angle_beta   90.00
_cell.angle_gamma   90.00
#
_symmetry.space_group_name_H-M   'P 1'
#
loop_
_entity.id
_entity.type
_entity.pdbx_description
1 polymer ?
#
loop_
_entity_poly.entity_id
_entity_poly.type
_entity_poly.pdbx_seq_one_letter_code
_entity_poly.pdbx_strand_id
1 'polypeptide(L)'
;MMTNEPEMQLTFDNKPSNNRNSALIREEARLPAVSSSILFEIFPFIVVYGEDMVIQTIGRSLSQILPKLPGMKMNEFFDLVRPLIEFKFELVLARSNNIFEVMTVEPIDALLKSEGVSNESEENEETAAGGLLGDEHDNSLHLKGQMMFMAEWNVIMFLCSPSLPDLDTLAFSGLYINDLSMHDFSRDLLLASSQQSNELKDALEAEMEKTKEMESSMKRLDEEMRRSDDLLSQMIPKSVAEKVKTGLNPVETCEVFDQVTIIFNDVPAFLDICAKCDGMKIVEMLNTMFGIFDLLTDKNAVYKVETVKDSFVGVSGAPERVKNHAEKIMDMALDMRDCVTFVKDPRPEFEDQPDAHVRIRLGSHSGMVVAGIVGNKMPRYCLFGDAMNTSSRMMSFGDEQMIHISKATKELLPSSYVVKERGTVNVKGKGEMTTFWVKSKANRISPSKDEARLTVNITCQASSFIKRTVPDYGCGDQDGGRSTTLDRQGSLSLT
;
A
#
# COMPACT_ATOMS: atom_id res chain seq x y z
N MET A 1 -22.40 -68.19 18.53
CA MET A 1 -20.97 -68.08 18.21
C MET A 1 -20.55 -66.65 18.52
N MET A 2 -20.06 -66.43 19.75
CA MET A 2 -19.43 -65.18 20.15
C MET A 2 -17.97 -65.51 20.41
N THR A 3 -17.11 -64.79 19.71
CA THR A 3 -15.65 -64.93 19.68
C THR A 3 -15.06 -64.38 20.99
N ASN A 4 -14.46 -65.25 21.79
CA ASN A 4 -13.61 -64.84 22.92
C ASN A 4 -12.28 -64.33 22.36
N GLU A 5 -12.04 -63.02 22.44
CA GLU A 5 -10.70 -62.46 22.35
C GLU A 5 -9.93 -62.77 23.65
N PRO A 6 -8.65 -63.17 23.59
CA PRO A 6 -7.85 -63.35 24.79
C PRO A 6 -7.32 -62.00 25.27
N GLU A 7 -7.82 -61.52 26.42
CA GLU A 7 -7.19 -60.42 27.15
C GLU A 7 -5.80 -60.86 27.66
N MET A 8 -4.73 -60.27 27.13
CA MET A 8 -3.40 -60.38 27.74
C MET A 8 -3.35 -59.50 29.00
N GLN A 9 -3.60 -60.10 30.17
CA GLN A 9 -3.21 -59.50 31.44
C GLN A 9 -1.71 -59.71 31.68
N LEU A 10 -0.93 -58.65 31.49
CA LEU A 10 0.45 -58.58 31.94
C LEU A 10 0.47 -58.42 33.47
N THR A 11 0.71 -59.52 34.20
CA THR A 11 1.02 -59.45 35.63
C THR A 11 2.48 -59.06 35.81
N PHE A 12 2.73 -57.80 36.19
CA PHE A 12 4.07 -57.34 36.59
C PHE A 12 4.39 -57.87 37.99
N ASP A 13 5.30 -58.85 38.10
CA ASP A 13 5.86 -59.27 39.40
C ASP A 13 6.94 -58.26 39.84
N ASN A 14 6.55 -57.33 40.71
CA ASN A 14 7.42 -56.25 41.21
C ASN A 14 8.40 -56.68 42.32
N LYS A 15 8.49 -57.97 42.64
CA LYS A 15 9.43 -58.49 43.67
C LYS A 15 10.90 -58.10 43.49
N PRO A 16 11.50 -58.08 42.29
CA PRO A 16 12.91 -57.71 42.15
C PRO A 16 13.16 -56.20 42.31
N SER A 17 12.14 -55.35 42.11
CA SER A 17 12.25 -53.90 42.36
C SER A 17 12.23 -53.58 43.85
N ASN A 18 11.40 -54.30 44.62
CA ASN A 18 11.35 -54.15 46.08
C ASN A 18 12.67 -54.55 46.77
N ASN A 19 13.34 -55.58 46.26
CA ASN A 19 14.62 -56.05 46.80
C ASN A 19 15.82 -55.15 46.41
N ARG A 20 15.70 -54.37 45.31
CA ARG A 20 16.68 -53.34 44.95
C ARG A 20 16.52 -52.07 45.78
N ASN A 21 15.27 -51.70 46.09
CA ASN A 21 15.00 -50.56 46.96
C ASN A 21 15.46 -50.81 48.40
N SER A 22 15.38 -52.05 48.91
CA SER A 22 15.94 -52.39 50.22
C SER A 22 17.48 -52.40 50.26
N ALA A 23 18.15 -52.67 49.12
CA ALA A 23 19.61 -52.65 49.00
C ALA A 23 20.20 -51.24 48.77
N LEU A 24 19.35 -50.25 48.48
CA LEU A 24 19.70 -48.84 48.33
C LEU A 24 19.37 -48.00 49.59
N ILE A 25 18.94 -48.65 50.67
CA ILE A 25 18.97 -48.01 51.99
C ILE A 25 20.44 -47.94 52.38
N ARG A 26 21.10 -46.82 52.02
CA ARG A 26 22.34 -46.41 52.68
C ARG A 26 22.07 -46.52 54.18
N GLU A 27 22.86 -47.33 54.90
CA GLU A 27 22.98 -47.10 56.34
C GLU A 27 23.24 -45.59 56.49
N GLU A 28 22.39 -44.90 57.24
CA GLU A 28 22.59 -43.51 57.62
C GLU A 28 23.87 -43.45 58.47
N ALA A 29 25.03 -43.51 57.81
CA ALA A 29 26.28 -43.09 58.37
C ALA A 29 26.06 -41.62 58.69
N ARG A 30 25.71 -41.34 59.96
CA ARG A 30 25.46 -40.02 60.49
C ARG A 30 26.57 -39.12 59.96
N LEU A 31 26.23 -38.31 58.97
CA LEU A 31 27.15 -37.30 58.46
C LEU A 31 27.60 -36.48 59.67
N PRO A 32 28.87 -36.05 59.72
CA PRO A 32 29.31 -35.16 60.78
C PRO A 32 28.34 -33.98 60.87
N ALA A 33 27.92 -33.63 62.08
CA ALA A 33 27.00 -32.52 62.29
C ALA A 33 27.59 -31.26 61.63
N VAL A 34 26.96 -30.80 60.56
CA VAL A 34 27.35 -29.56 59.87
C VAL A 34 26.88 -28.41 60.74
N SER A 35 27.74 -27.41 60.96
CA SER A 35 27.34 -26.20 61.66
C SER A 35 26.16 -25.54 60.94
N SER A 36 25.14 -25.11 61.68
CA SER A 36 24.00 -24.39 61.12
C SER A 36 24.42 -23.16 60.30
N SER A 37 25.52 -22.50 60.68
CA SER A 37 26.08 -21.37 59.94
C SER A 37 26.48 -21.72 58.51
N ILE A 38 27.01 -22.92 58.28
CA ILE A 38 27.42 -23.38 56.93
C ILE A 38 26.18 -23.63 56.07
N LEU A 39 25.09 -24.13 56.66
CA LEU A 39 23.82 -24.35 55.94
C LEU A 39 23.23 -23.02 55.45
N PHE A 40 23.21 -21.98 56.29
CA PHE A 40 22.73 -20.64 55.93
C PHE A 40 23.65 -19.89 54.95
N GLU A 41 24.92 -20.29 54.86
CA GLU A 41 25.87 -19.77 53.87
C GLU A 41 25.72 -20.46 52.51
N ILE A 42 25.46 -21.77 52.50
CA ILE A 42 25.22 -22.52 51.26
C ILE A 42 23.87 -22.17 50.66
N PHE A 43 22.83 -21.97 51.47
CA PHE A 43 21.49 -21.62 50.99
C PHE A 43 21.15 -20.14 51.29
N PRO A 44 21.39 -19.23 50.33
CA PRO A 44 21.18 -17.79 50.52
C PRO A 44 19.71 -17.40 50.68
N PHE A 45 18.79 -18.21 50.14
CA PHE A 45 17.34 -18.00 50.17
C PHE A 45 16.64 -19.08 51.02
N ILE A 46 16.85 -19.02 52.33
CA ILE A 46 16.21 -19.93 53.28
C ILE A 46 15.45 -19.16 54.35
N VAL A 47 14.29 -19.66 54.76
CA VAL A 47 13.49 -19.08 55.85
C VAL A 47 13.17 -20.17 56.85
N VAL A 48 13.45 -19.94 58.14
CA VAL A 48 13.16 -20.89 59.22
C VAL A 48 12.16 -20.26 60.18
N TYR A 49 11.04 -20.93 60.41
CA TYR A 49 9.97 -20.44 61.29
C TYR A 49 9.39 -21.54 62.19
N GLY A 50 8.88 -21.14 63.35
CA GLY A 50 8.30 -22.03 64.35
C GLY A 50 6.80 -22.29 64.18
N GLU A 51 6.24 -23.06 65.12
CA GLU A 51 4.80 -23.39 65.19
C GLU A 51 3.89 -22.15 65.34
N ASP A 52 4.43 -21.09 65.94
CA ASP A 52 3.80 -19.78 66.09
C ASP A 52 3.80 -18.92 64.81
N MET A 53 4.29 -19.48 63.68
CA MET A 53 4.52 -18.79 62.41
C MET A 53 5.51 -17.63 62.51
N VAL A 54 6.32 -17.55 63.58
CA VAL A 54 7.33 -16.51 63.74
C VAL A 54 8.64 -16.95 63.10
N ILE A 55 9.19 -16.08 62.26
CA ILE A 55 10.45 -16.32 61.56
C ILE A 55 11.61 -16.18 62.54
N GLN A 56 12.37 -17.25 62.71
CA GLN A 56 13.51 -17.31 63.63
C GLN A 56 14.81 -16.90 62.95
N THR A 57 15.05 -17.38 61.73
CA THR A 57 16.32 -17.17 61.01
C THR A 57 16.10 -17.16 59.51
N ILE A 58 16.92 -16.40 58.79
CA ILE A 58 16.86 -16.24 57.34
C ILE A 58 18.25 -16.41 56.72
N GLY A 59 18.28 -16.74 55.43
CA GLY A 59 19.50 -16.82 54.63
C GLY A 59 20.14 -15.46 54.40
N ARG A 60 21.42 -15.48 54.00
CA ARG A 60 22.24 -14.28 53.88
C ARG A 60 21.70 -13.26 52.87
N SER A 61 21.30 -13.71 51.68
CA SER A 61 20.81 -12.81 50.63
C SER A 61 19.39 -12.31 50.93
N LEU A 62 18.52 -13.16 51.52
CA LEU A 62 17.23 -12.70 52.07
C LEU A 62 17.40 -11.64 53.16
N SER A 63 18.42 -11.76 54.01
CA SER A 63 18.72 -10.77 55.05
C SER A 63 19.20 -9.43 54.51
N GLN A 64 19.78 -9.41 53.30
CA GLN A 64 20.22 -8.17 52.65
C GLN A 64 19.05 -7.42 52.02
N ILE A 65 18.10 -8.14 51.42
CA ILE A 65 16.89 -7.56 50.83
C ILE A 65 15.90 -7.17 51.94
N LEU A 66 15.72 -8.03 52.95
CA LEU A 66 14.68 -7.96 53.97
C LEU A 66 15.26 -8.11 55.38
N PRO A 67 15.98 -7.10 55.91
CA PRO A 67 16.63 -7.19 57.22
C PRO A 67 15.65 -7.27 58.41
N LYS A 68 14.40 -6.81 58.25
CA LYS A 68 13.37 -6.77 59.29
C LYS A 68 12.56 -8.06 59.44
N LEU A 69 12.80 -9.07 58.58
CA LEU A 69 12.05 -10.33 58.56
C LEU A 69 12.10 -11.13 59.89
N PRO A 70 13.25 -11.25 60.59
CA PRO A 70 13.35 -12.05 61.80
C PRO A 70 12.48 -11.49 62.93
N GLY A 71 11.66 -12.33 63.55
CA GLY A 71 10.72 -11.96 64.62
C GLY A 71 9.35 -11.51 64.14
N MET A 72 9.12 -11.37 62.82
CA MET A 72 7.79 -11.14 62.25
C MET A 72 7.06 -12.46 61.99
N LYS A 73 5.74 -12.38 61.83
CA LYS A 73 4.94 -13.54 61.42
C LYS A 73 5.00 -13.73 59.91
N MET A 74 5.19 -14.97 59.48
CA MET A 74 5.27 -15.35 58.07
C MET A 74 4.03 -14.92 57.28
N ASN A 75 2.83 -15.05 57.84
CA ASN A 75 1.55 -14.71 57.19
C ASN A 75 1.28 -13.22 57.03
N GLU A 76 1.94 -12.38 57.81
CA GLU A 76 1.75 -10.92 57.73
C GLU A 76 2.66 -10.32 56.64
N PHE A 77 3.75 -11.01 56.31
CA PHE A 77 4.77 -10.53 55.37
C PHE A 77 4.69 -11.22 54.00
N PHE A 78 4.32 -12.51 53.98
CA PHE A 78 4.21 -13.31 52.76
C PHE A 78 2.80 -13.86 52.58
N ASP A 79 2.29 -13.72 51.36
CA ASP A 79 1.11 -14.40 50.89
C ASP A 79 1.47 -15.70 50.19
N LEU A 80 0.68 -16.75 50.47
CA LEU A 80 0.87 -18.06 49.84
C LEU A 80 0.13 -18.12 48.50
N VAL A 81 0.90 -18.14 47.41
CA VAL A 81 0.36 -18.22 46.05
C VAL A 81 0.06 -19.67 45.67
N ARG A 82 0.96 -20.60 46.03
CA ARG A 82 0.77 -22.05 45.78
C ARG A 82 1.28 -22.89 46.94
N PRO A 83 0.58 -23.98 47.31
CA PRO A 83 -0.78 -24.33 46.90
C PRO A 83 -1.81 -23.37 47.52
N LEU A 84 -3.00 -23.23 46.90
CA LEU A 84 -4.08 -22.38 47.40
C LEU A 84 -4.69 -22.93 48.70
N ILE A 85 -4.05 -22.64 49.83
CA ILE A 85 -4.49 -22.99 51.18
C ILE A 85 -4.33 -21.79 52.10
N GLU A 86 -5.03 -21.81 53.23
CA GLU A 86 -4.73 -20.89 54.31
C GLU A 86 -3.30 -21.14 54.81
N PHE A 87 -2.54 -20.06 54.98
CA PHE A 87 -1.16 -20.14 55.43
C PHE A 87 -1.13 -20.43 56.95
N LYS A 88 -1.16 -21.72 57.33
CA LYS A 88 -1.13 -22.18 58.73
C LYS A 88 -0.13 -23.33 58.87
N PHE A 89 0.55 -23.38 60.01
CA PHE A 89 1.61 -24.36 60.29
C PHE A 89 1.16 -25.82 60.05
N GLU A 90 -0.01 -26.20 60.59
CA GLU A 90 -0.56 -27.56 60.45
C GLU A 90 -0.86 -27.94 58.98
N LEU A 91 -1.34 -26.98 58.18
CA LEU A 91 -1.72 -27.19 56.79
C LEU A 91 -0.50 -27.31 55.88
N VAL A 92 0.56 -26.56 56.17
CA VAL A 92 1.86 -26.70 55.51
C VAL A 92 2.47 -28.07 55.81
N LEU A 93 2.45 -28.49 57.08
CA LEU A 93 3.00 -29.77 57.51
C LEU A 93 2.28 -30.97 56.88
N ALA A 94 0.96 -30.89 56.72
CA ALA A 94 0.16 -31.88 56.01
C ALA A 94 0.51 -31.99 54.51
N ARG A 95 1.18 -30.98 53.93
CA ARG A 95 1.51 -30.88 52.50
C ARG A 95 3.01 -30.67 52.25
N SER A 96 3.88 -31.20 53.11
CA SER A 96 5.36 -31.07 53.01
C SER A 96 5.98 -31.58 51.69
N ASN A 97 5.27 -32.43 50.95
CA ASN A 97 5.69 -32.92 49.64
C ASN A 97 5.38 -31.98 48.48
N ASN A 98 4.62 -30.90 48.70
CA ASN A 98 4.30 -29.94 47.65
C ASN A 98 5.39 -28.86 47.55
N ILE A 99 5.51 -28.29 46.35
CA ILE A 99 6.28 -27.06 46.14
C ILE A 99 5.40 -25.88 46.57
N PHE A 100 5.95 -25.04 47.41
CA PHE A 100 5.32 -23.83 47.91
C PHE A 100 5.87 -22.62 47.14
N GLU A 101 4.97 -21.69 46.81
CA GLU A 101 5.30 -20.42 46.20
C GLU A 101 4.68 -19.32 47.06
N VAL A 102 5.53 -18.44 47.58
CA VAL A 102 5.13 -17.31 48.43
C VAL A 102 5.54 -16.01 47.76
N MET A 103 4.73 -14.97 47.95
CA MET A 103 4.91 -13.63 47.39
C MET A 103 4.94 -12.62 48.54
N THR A 104 5.75 -11.57 48.44
CA THR A 104 5.71 -10.46 49.41
C THR A 104 4.45 -9.62 49.24
N VAL A 105 3.79 -9.28 50.35
CA VAL A 105 2.55 -8.47 50.35
C VAL A 105 2.82 -7.03 49.89
N GLU A 106 3.95 -6.47 50.30
CA GLU A 106 4.40 -5.14 49.85
C GLU A 106 5.42 -5.28 48.70
N PRO A 107 5.37 -4.37 47.71
CA PRO A 107 6.37 -4.35 46.63
C PRO A 107 7.76 -3.98 47.20
N ILE A 108 8.79 -4.55 46.58
CA ILE A 108 10.19 -4.44 47.05
C ILE A 108 10.64 -2.97 47.13
N ASP A 109 10.16 -2.11 46.23
CA ASP A 109 10.44 -0.67 46.22
C ASP A 109 9.98 0.06 47.50
N ALA A 110 8.84 -0.33 48.09
CA ALA A 110 8.34 0.27 49.32
C ALA A 110 9.16 -0.18 50.54
N LEU A 111 9.61 -1.44 50.52
CA LEU A 111 10.44 -2.05 51.57
C LEU A 111 11.83 -1.40 51.60
N LEU A 112 12.44 -1.14 50.44
CA LEU A 112 13.72 -0.45 50.29
C LEU A 112 13.64 1.06 50.63
N LYS A 113 12.53 1.74 50.28
CA LYS A 113 12.33 3.19 50.59
C LYS A 113 12.13 3.47 52.09
N SER A 114 11.70 2.48 52.89
CA SER A 114 11.45 2.64 54.33
C SER A 114 12.71 2.83 55.19
N GLU A 115 13.91 2.73 54.60
CA GLU A 115 15.20 2.78 55.34
C GLU A 115 16.06 4.02 55.07
N GLY A 116 15.55 5.05 54.37
CA GLY A 116 16.19 6.36 54.38
C GLY A 116 17.49 6.44 53.57
N VAL A 117 17.33 6.73 52.29
CA VAL A 117 18.20 7.69 51.59
C VAL A 117 17.27 8.67 50.88
N SER A 118 17.26 9.91 51.35
CA SER A 118 16.75 11.04 50.58
C SER A 118 17.65 11.23 49.36
N ASN A 119 17.37 10.49 48.28
CA ASN A 119 17.72 10.94 46.96
C ASN A 119 16.46 11.53 46.37
N GLU A 120 16.40 12.86 46.43
CA GLU A 120 15.58 13.65 45.52
C GLU A 120 15.90 13.20 44.10
N SER A 121 15.06 12.32 43.56
CA SER A 121 14.90 12.15 42.12
C SER A 121 13.50 12.63 41.87
N GLU A 122 13.42 13.85 41.36
CA GLU A 122 12.21 14.51 40.94
C GLU A 122 11.35 13.59 40.08
N GLU A 123 10.05 13.76 40.25
CA GLU A 123 8.99 13.26 39.40
C GLU A 123 9.37 13.40 37.91
N ASN A 124 9.61 12.28 37.24
CA ASN A 124 9.38 12.17 35.80
C ASN A 124 8.06 11.42 35.59
N GLU A 125 6.97 12.15 35.76
CA GLU A 125 5.62 11.70 35.42
C GLU A 125 5.25 11.95 33.94
N GLU A 126 6.25 12.16 33.06
CA GLU A 126 6.03 12.34 31.62
C GLU A 126 6.83 11.32 30.80
N THR A 127 6.37 10.07 30.79
CA THR A 127 6.56 9.17 29.63
C THR A 127 5.57 7.98 29.63
N ALA A 128 4.31 8.20 30.03
CA ALA A 128 3.25 7.18 29.91
C ALA A 128 2.36 7.38 28.66
N ALA A 129 2.94 7.82 27.55
CA ALA A 129 2.26 7.94 26.27
C ALA A 129 3.19 7.50 25.13
N GLY A 130 3.47 6.19 25.04
CA GLY A 130 4.33 5.69 23.97
C GLY A 130 4.68 4.21 24.06
N GLY A 131 3.69 3.32 24.18
CA GLY A 131 3.91 1.88 24.07
C GLY A 131 2.63 1.11 24.37
N LEU A 132 2.01 0.52 23.35
CA LEU A 132 0.77 -0.26 23.45
C LEU A 132 0.95 -1.64 24.13
N LEU A 133 2.11 -1.87 24.77
CA LEU A 133 2.46 -3.08 25.52
C LEU A 133 3.39 -2.64 26.67
N GLY A 134 2.81 -2.04 27.71
CA GLY A 134 3.52 -1.87 28.98
C GLY A 134 3.38 -3.17 29.75
N ASP A 135 4.47 -3.93 29.89
CA ASP A 135 4.53 -4.98 30.91
C ASP A 135 4.37 -4.30 32.27
N GLU A 136 3.23 -4.50 32.93
CA GLU A 136 3.10 -4.25 34.36
C GLU A 136 4.04 -5.23 35.07
N HIS A 137 5.30 -4.83 35.26
CA HIS A 137 6.23 -5.64 36.03
C HIS A 137 5.69 -5.73 37.47
N ASP A 138 5.41 -6.96 37.91
CA ASP A 138 5.04 -7.25 39.28
C ASP A 138 6.27 -6.99 40.17
N ASN A 139 6.24 -5.92 40.96
CA ASN A 139 7.35 -5.50 41.83
C ASN A 139 7.41 -6.30 43.15
N SER A 140 6.68 -7.42 43.25
CA SER A 140 6.70 -8.31 44.41
C SER A 140 7.77 -9.40 44.27
N LEU A 141 8.34 -9.86 45.40
CA LEU A 141 9.33 -10.93 45.39
C LEU A 141 8.62 -12.28 45.48
N HIS A 142 8.70 -13.07 44.41
CA HIS A 142 8.24 -14.45 44.39
C HIS A 142 9.34 -15.41 44.82
N LEU A 143 9.09 -16.20 45.86
CA LEU A 143 9.98 -17.25 46.34
C LEU A 143 9.31 -18.61 46.16
N LYS A 144 9.96 -19.49 45.40
CA LYS A 144 9.46 -20.84 45.12
C LYS A 144 10.40 -21.87 45.73
N GLY A 145 9.85 -22.84 46.43
CA GLY A 145 10.67 -23.74 47.23
C GLY A 145 9.92 -24.89 47.88
N GLN A 146 10.62 -25.68 48.69
CA GLN A 146 10.03 -26.75 49.48
C GLN A 146 10.07 -26.39 50.97
N MET A 147 9.00 -26.72 51.69
CA MET A 147 8.90 -26.56 53.14
C MET A 147 9.15 -27.91 53.83
N MET A 148 10.23 -27.98 54.61
CA MET A 148 10.70 -29.19 55.29
C MET A 148 10.58 -29.03 56.80
N PHE A 149 9.86 -29.94 57.46
CA PHE A 149 9.72 -29.94 58.91
C PHE A 149 10.89 -30.68 59.58
N MET A 150 11.53 -30.04 60.56
CA MET A 150 12.56 -30.65 61.38
C MET A 150 12.02 -30.92 62.78
N ALA A 151 11.78 -32.19 63.09
CA ALA A 151 11.20 -32.63 64.36
C ALA A 151 12.08 -32.29 65.58
N GLU A 152 13.40 -32.27 65.43
CA GLU A 152 14.34 -32.01 66.54
C GLU A 152 14.28 -30.56 67.04
N TRP A 153 13.98 -29.61 66.14
CA TRP A 153 13.91 -28.18 66.46
C TRP A 153 12.47 -27.68 66.52
N ASN A 154 11.49 -28.50 66.15
CA ASN A 154 10.09 -28.14 65.98
C ASN A 154 9.90 -26.89 65.08
N VAL A 155 10.64 -26.84 63.96
CA VAL A 155 10.61 -25.73 63.00
C VAL A 155 10.39 -26.24 61.58
N ILE A 156 9.86 -25.38 60.72
CA ILE A 156 9.81 -25.58 59.28
C ILE A 156 10.91 -24.76 58.62
N MET A 157 11.71 -25.41 57.79
CA MET A 157 12.67 -24.77 56.89
C MET A 157 12.06 -24.66 55.50
N PHE A 158 11.96 -23.45 54.99
CA PHE A 158 11.60 -23.18 53.61
C PHE A 158 12.86 -22.96 52.79
N LEU A 159 13.23 -23.95 51.99
CA LEU A 159 14.33 -23.89 51.02
C LEU A 159 13.75 -23.35 49.72
N CYS A 160 14.08 -22.11 49.37
CA CYS A 160 13.47 -21.44 48.23
C CYS A 160 14.51 -20.81 47.30
N SER A 161 14.05 -20.43 46.11
CA SER A 161 14.78 -19.64 45.14
C SER A 161 13.84 -18.56 44.59
N PRO A 162 14.33 -17.34 44.34
CA PRO A 162 13.53 -16.29 43.72
C PRO A 162 13.15 -16.67 42.29
N SER A 163 11.87 -16.56 41.96
CA SER A 163 11.34 -16.78 40.61
C SER A 163 11.37 -15.45 39.85
N LEU A 164 12.40 -15.24 39.04
CA LEU A 164 12.58 -14.01 38.27
C LEU A 164 12.47 -14.33 36.76
N PRO A 165 11.83 -13.48 35.94
CA PRO A 165 11.75 -13.69 34.49
C PRO A 165 13.02 -13.21 33.77
N ASP A 166 13.57 -12.06 34.18
CA ASP A 166 14.64 -11.34 33.48
C ASP A 166 15.70 -10.80 34.44
N LEU A 167 16.87 -10.44 33.88
CA LEU A 167 17.96 -9.79 34.62
C LEU A 167 17.58 -8.39 35.12
N ASP A 168 16.67 -7.71 34.42
CA ASP A 168 16.21 -6.39 34.83
C ASP A 168 15.40 -6.50 36.14
N THR A 169 14.49 -7.48 36.24
CA THR A 169 13.74 -7.76 37.48
C THR A 169 14.67 -8.14 38.63
N LEU A 170 15.75 -8.88 38.37
CA LEU A 170 16.79 -9.18 39.36
C LEU A 170 17.40 -7.88 39.94
N ALA A 171 17.77 -6.93 39.06
CA ALA A 171 18.32 -5.64 39.49
C ALA A 171 17.31 -4.79 40.27
N PHE A 172 16.05 -4.73 39.84
CA PHE A 172 14.99 -4.01 40.55
C PHE A 172 14.70 -4.61 41.93
N SER A 173 14.82 -5.94 42.08
CA SER A 173 14.65 -6.61 43.37
C SER A 173 15.80 -6.37 44.37
N GLY A 174 16.85 -5.64 43.97
CA GLY A 174 18.04 -5.39 44.79
C GLY A 174 18.95 -6.62 44.94
N LEU A 175 18.73 -7.65 44.12
CA LEU A 175 19.53 -8.86 44.08
C LEU A 175 20.64 -8.77 43.04
N TYR A 176 21.75 -9.45 43.31
CA TYR A 176 22.81 -9.64 42.33
C TYR A 176 22.84 -11.09 41.84
N ILE A 177 23.39 -11.29 40.64
CA ILE A 177 23.58 -12.63 40.08
C ILE A 177 24.46 -13.53 40.98
N ASN A 178 25.31 -12.92 41.81
CA ASN A 178 26.17 -13.61 42.76
C ASN A 178 25.43 -14.11 44.00
N ASP A 179 24.24 -13.57 44.30
CA ASP A 179 23.39 -14.03 45.40
C ASP A 179 22.69 -15.34 45.07
N LEU A 180 22.58 -15.68 43.78
CA LEU A 180 22.05 -16.96 43.34
C LEU A 180 23.12 -18.04 43.49
N SER A 181 22.73 -19.12 44.15
CA SER A 181 23.56 -20.30 44.35
C SER A 181 24.04 -20.92 43.04
N MET A 182 25.35 -21.24 42.97
CA MET A 182 25.96 -21.94 41.82
C MET A 182 25.57 -23.42 41.68
N HIS A 183 25.09 -24.03 42.76
CA HIS A 183 24.64 -25.43 42.76
C HIS A 183 23.17 -25.56 42.36
N ASP A 184 22.46 -24.45 42.23
CA ASP A 184 21.06 -24.41 41.81
C ASP A 184 20.96 -23.97 40.34
N PHE A 185 19.88 -24.37 39.67
CA PHE A 185 19.66 -24.09 38.24
C PHE A 185 19.13 -22.67 37.98
N SER A 186 18.73 -21.95 39.02
CA SER A 186 18.07 -20.64 38.92
C SER A 186 18.91 -19.60 38.17
N ARG A 187 20.24 -19.60 38.38
CA ARG A 187 21.16 -18.70 37.67
C ARG A 187 21.22 -18.99 36.16
N ASP A 188 21.35 -20.25 35.79
CA ASP A 188 21.44 -20.67 34.39
C ASP A 188 20.12 -20.43 33.66
N LEU A 189 18.99 -20.64 34.34
CA LEU A 189 17.67 -20.36 33.81
C LEU A 189 17.48 -18.88 33.47
N LEU A 190 17.90 -17.97 34.35
CA LEU A 190 17.78 -16.52 34.13
C LEU A 190 18.62 -16.02 32.96
N LEU A 191 19.85 -16.54 32.83
CA LEU A 191 20.70 -16.18 31.71
C LEU A 191 20.12 -16.69 30.39
N ALA A 192 19.57 -17.90 30.39
CA ALA A 192 18.93 -18.48 29.22
C ALA A 192 17.62 -17.76 28.83
N SER A 193 16.77 -17.39 29.81
CA SER A 193 15.52 -16.68 29.53
C SER A 193 15.78 -15.31 28.92
N SER A 194 16.72 -14.56 29.48
CA SER A 194 17.09 -13.23 28.97
C SER A 194 17.69 -13.31 27.55
N GLN A 195 18.53 -14.32 27.28
CA GLN A 195 19.04 -14.53 25.93
C GLN A 195 17.92 -14.80 24.92
N GLN A 196 16.98 -15.70 25.25
CA GLN A 196 15.87 -16.04 24.36
C GLN A 196 14.93 -14.86 24.13
N SER A 197 14.67 -14.05 25.16
CA SER A 197 13.84 -12.84 25.06
C SER A 197 14.44 -11.82 24.09
N ASN A 198 15.75 -11.58 24.18
CA ASN A 198 16.46 -10.68 23.28
C ASN A 198 16.48 -11.18 21.83
N GLU A 199 16.78 -12.46 21.60
CA GLU A 199 16.75 -13.04 20.26
C GLU A 199 15.36 -12.93 19.60
N LEU A 200 14.30 -13.16 20.38
CA LEU A 200 12.92 -13.01 19.91
C LEU A 200 12.57 -11.55 19.57
N LYS A 201 13.04 -10.61 20.40
CA LYS A 201 12.83 -9.17 20.19
C LYS A 201 13.52 -8.70 18.91
N ASP A 202 14.77 -9.09 18.69
CA ASP A 202 15.52 -8.76 17.47
C ASP A 202 14.84 -9.35 16.23
N ALA A 203 14.36 -10.60 16.30
CA ALA A 203 13.64 -11.23 15.19
C ALA A 203 12.32 -10.52 14.87
N LEU A 204 11.58 -10.07 15.89
CA LEU A 204 10.33 -9.32 15.72
C LEU A 204 10.59 -7.95 15.07
N GLU A 205 11.63 -7.23 15.51
CA GLU A 205 12.00 -5.94 14.95
C GLU A 205 12.40 -6.05 13.47
N ALA A 206 13.18 -7.07 13.11
CA ALA A 206 13.55 -7.33 11.72
C ALA A 206 12.34 -7.63 10.81
N GLU A 207 11.37 -8.41 11.28
CA GLU A 207 10.15 -8.68 10.52
C GLU A 207 9.25 -7.44 10.39
N MET A 208 9.19 -6.60 11.42
CA MET A 208 8.47 -5.32 11.35
C MET A 208 9.11 -4.36 10.33
N GLU A 209 10.44 -4.23 10.33
CA GLU A 209 11.16 -3.39 9.38
C GLU A 209 10.93 -3.86 7.93
N LYS A 210 11.09 -5.17 7.68
CA LYS A 210 10.84 -5.78 6.36
C LYS A 210 9.40 -5.59 5.89
N THR A 211 8.43 -5.70 6.79
CA THR A 211 7.01 -5.45 6.46
C THR A 211 6.80 -3.99 6.05
N LYS A 212 7.42 -3.05 6.75
CA LYS A 212 7.34 -1.62 6.45
C LYS A 212 8.01 -1.27 5.10
N GLU A 213 9.17 -1.86 4.81
CA GLU A 213 9.83 -1.72 3.51
C GLU A 213 8.96 -2.28 2.37
N MET A 214 8.37 -3.46 2.57
CA MET A 214 7.48 -4.09 1.61
C MET A 214 6.23 -3.24 1.37
N GLU A 215 5.63 -2.67 2.41
CA GLU A 215 4.49 -1.76 2.30
C GLU A 215 4.84 -0.49 1.51
N SER A 216 6.00 0.12 1.79
CA SER A 216 6.52 1.27 1.05
C SER A 216 6.74 0.95 -0.43
N SER A 217 7.34 -0.21 -0.73
CA SER A 217 7.56 -0.69 -2.09
C SER A 217 6.23 -0.94 -2.82
N MET A 218 5.26 -1.56 -2.15
CA MET A 218 3.92 -1.80 -2.69
C MET A 218 3.22 -0.49 -3.06
N LYS A 219 3.27 0.53 -2.20
CA LYS A 219 2.70 1.86 -2.50
C LYS A 219 3.32 2.49 -3.75
N ARG A 220 4.65 2.41 -3.90
CA ARG A 220 5.34 2.92 -5.10
C ARG A 220 4.95 2.17 -6.36
N LEU A 221 4.79 0.84 -6.28
CA LEU A 221 4.32 0.03 -7.39
C LEU A 221 2.89 0.40 -7.80
N ASP A 222 2.00 0.64 -6.84
CA ASP A 222 0.63 1.07 -7.12
C ASP A 222 0.56 2.45 -7.80
N GLU A 223 1.41 3.39 -7.38
CA GLU A 223 1.52 4.71 -8.03
C GLU A 223 2.01 4.61 -9.47
N GLU A 224 3.06 3.83 -9.73
CA GLU A 224 3.58 3.59 -11.08
C GLU A 224 2.57 2.84 -11.96
N MET A 225 1.87 1.84 -11.40
CA MET A 225 0.82 1.12 -12.11
C MET A 225 -0.32 2.07 -12.50
N ARG A 226 -0.76 2.93 -11.58
CA ARG A 226 -1.79 3.93 -11.85
C ARG A 226 -1.35 4.94 -12.92
N ARG A 227 -0.10 5.37 -12.90
CA ARG A 227 0.46 6.27 -13.91
C ARG A 227 0.52 5.61 -15.29
N SER A 228 0.94 4.35 -15.35
CA SER A 228 0.95 3.56 -16.58
C SER A 228 -0.47 3.37 -17.14
N ASP A 229 -1.44 3.11 -16.28
CA ASP A 229 -2.85 2.94 -16.65
C ASP A 229 -3.48 4.22 -17.20
N ASP A 230 -3.17 5.37 -16.59
CA ASP A 230 -3.64 6.66 -17.06
C ASP A 230 -3.07 6.97 -18.47
N LEU A 231 -1.77 6.76 -18.68
CA LEU A 231 -1.13 6.92 -19.98
C LEU A 231 -1.72 6.01 -21.06
N LEU A 232 -2.00 4.74 -20.73
CA LEU A 232 -2.64 3.82 -21.68
C LEU A 232 -4.06 4.29 -22.05
N SER A 233 -4.81 4.79 -21.06
CA SER A 233 -6.17 5.30 -21.26
C SER A 233 -6.23 6.60 -22.07
N GLN A 234 -5.13 7.37 -22.10
CA GLN A 234 -4.98 8.55 -22.96
C GLN A 234 -4.67 8.18 -24.42
N MET A 235 -3.98 7.06 -24.67
CA MET A 235 -3.61 6.64 -26.03
C MET A 235 -4.72 5.85 -26.74
N ILE A 236 -5.49 5.05 -26.01
CA ILE A 236 -6.47 4.10 -26.56
C ILE A 236 -7.74 4.18 -25.71
N PRO A 237 -8.95 3.96 -26.27
CA PRO A 237 -10.16 4.05 -25.46
C PRO A 237 -10.17 3.05 -24.30
N LYS A 238 -10.73 3.46 -23.16
CA LYS A 238 -10.79 2.66 -21.92
C LYS A 238 -11.34 1.24 -22.13
N SER A 239 -12.42 1.09 -22.88
CA SER A 239 -13.04 -0.21 -23.17
C SER A 239 -12.12 -1.17 -23.92
N VAL A 240 -11.20 -0.63 -24.72
CA VAL A 240 -10.20 -1.39 -25.49
C VAL A 240 -8.94 -1.60 -24.64
N ALA A 241 -8.52 -0.60 -23.87
CA ALA A 241 -7.38 -0.69 -22.95
C ALA A 241 -7.54 -1.82 -21.93
N GLU A 242 -8.73 -1.96 -21.32
CA GLU A 242 -9.01 -3.05 -20.37
C GLU A 242 -8.90 -4.44 -21.03
N LYS A 243 -9.37 -4.59 -22.27
CA LYS A 243 -9.21 -5.84 -23.03
C LYS A 243 -7.74 -6.17 -23.28
N VAL A 244 -6.93 -5.16 -23.63
CA VAL A 244 -5.49 -5.33 -23.83
C VAL A 244 -4.79 -5.70 -22.52
N LYS A 245 -5.18 -5.09 -21.38
CA LYS A 245 -4.65 -5.43 -20.05
C LYS A 245 -4.92 -6.88 -19.67
N THR A 246 -6.10 -7.41 -20.03
CA THR A 246 -6.44 -8.83 -19.78
C THR A 246 -5.66 -9.82 -20.65
N GLY A 247 -4.78 -9.35 -21.54
CA GLY A 247 -3.93 -10.20 -22.37
C GLY A 247 -4.58 -10.68 -23.66
N LEU A 248 -5.74 -10.12 -24.05
CA LEU A 248 -6.31 -10.41 -25.37
C LEU A 248 -5.42 -9.86 -26.47
N ASN A 249 -5.25 -10.64 -27.53
CA ASN A 249 -4.46 -10.23 -28.69
C ASN A 249 -5.09 -8.98 -29.34
N PRO A 250 -4.30 -7.97 -29.74
CA PRO A 250 -4.80 -6.75 -30.40
C PRO A 250 -5.67 -7.00 -31.64
N VAL A 251 -5.44 -8.13 -32.33
CA VAL A 251 -6.18 -8.57 -33.52
C VAL A 251 -7.60 -9.04 -33.16
N GLU A 252 -7.78 -9.67 -32.00
CA GLU A 252 -9.09 -10.13 -31.51
C GLU A 252 -9.98 -8.98 -31.06
N THR A 253 -9.41 -7.79 -30.85
CA THR A 253 -10.14 -6.56 -30.53
C THR A 253 -10.72 -5.86 -31.76
N CYS A 254 -10.58 -6.45 -32.96
CA CYS A 254 -11.20 -5.94 -34.17
C CYS A 254 -12.72 -6.16 -34.14
N GLU A 255 -13.48 -5.06 -34.15
CA GLU A 255 -14.94 -5.09 -34.12
C GLU A 255 -15.53 -4.37 -35.33
N VAL A 256 -16.60 -4.94 -35.88
CA VAL A 256 -17.38 -4.33 -36.96
C VAL A 256 -18.53 -3.54 -36.35
N PHE A 257 -18.62 -2.26 -36.68
CA PHE A 257 -19.68 -1.37 -36.24
C PHE A 257 -20.56 -1.00 -37.44
N ASP A 258 -21.83 -1.42 -37.39
CA ASP A 258 -22.77 -1.30 -38.53
C ASP A 258 -23.15 0.15 -38.85
N GLN A 259 -23.32 0.97 -37.81
CA GLN A 259 -23.65 2.38 -37.93
C GLN A 259 -22.81 3.22 -36.98
N VAL A 260 -21.96 4.04 -37.59
CA VAL A 260 -21.08 4.99 -36.91
C VAL A 260 -21.14 6.31 -37.66
N THR A 261 -21.14 7.42 -36.93
CA THR A 261 -21.05 8.75 -37.53
C THR A 261 -19.63 9.29 -37.32
N ILE A 262 -18.99 9.69 -38.41
CA ILE A 262 -17.65 10.25 -38.42
C ILE A 262 -17.73 11.73 -38.80
N ILE A 263 -16.90 12.56 -38.17
CA ILE A 263 -16.68 13.95 -38.54
C ILE A 263 -15.22 14.15 -38.91
N PHE A 264 -15.00 14.80 -40.05
CA PHE A 264 -13.72 15.31 -40.49
C PHE A 264 -13.76 16.84 -40.41
N ASN A 265 -12.70 17.39 -39.87
CA ASN A 265 -12.43 18.81 -39.85
C ASN A 265 -11.15 19.10 -40.64
N ASP A 266 -11.13 20.25 -41.31
CA ASP A 266 -9.97 20.76 -42.03
C ASP A 266 -9.93 22.29 -41.91
N VAL A 267 -8.73 22.87 -42.08
CA VAL A 267 -8.48 24.31 -42.09
C VAL A 267 -8.08 24.70 -43.51
N PRO A 268 -9.00 25.22 -44.34
CA PRO A 268 -8.73 25.46 -45.76
C PRO A 268 -7.55 26.40 -46.04
N ALA A 269 -7.25 27.33 -45.12
CA ALA A 269 -6.15 28.28 -45.23
C ALA A 269 -4.84 27.80 -44.57
N PHE A 270 -4.75 26.55 -44.13
CA PHE A 270 -3.60 26.06 -43.35
C PHE A 270 -2.28 26.13 -44.13
N LEU A 271 -2.28 25.73 -45.40
CA LEU A 271 -1.08 25.81 -46.25
C LEU A 271 -0.57 27.25 -46.42
N ASP A 272 -1.49 28.21 -46.56
CA ASP A 272 -1.14 29.63 -46.68
C ASP A 272 -0.62 30.19 -45.36
N ILE A 273 -1.19 29.76 -44.23
CA ILE A 273 -0.70 30.09 -42.89
C ILE A 273 0.72 29.54 -42.71
N CYS A 274 0.96 28.27 -43.07
CA CYS A 274 2.29 27.65 -42.98
C CYS A 274 3.34 28.31 -43.88
N ALA A 275 2.94 28.85 -45.03
CA ALA A 275 3.86 29.53 -45.94
C ALA A 275 4.26 30.94 -45.45
N LYS A 276 3.41 31.60 -44.65
CA LYS A 276 3.58 33.01 -44.25
C LYS A 276 3.99 33.22 -42.79
N CYS A 277 3.79 32.22 -41.93
CA CYS A 277 3.98 32.35 -40.48
C CYS A 277 5.19 31.57 -39.98
N ASP A 278 5.71 31.98 -38.82
CA ASP A 278 6.76 31.23 -38.12
C ASP A 278 6.22 29.91 -37.53
N GLY A 279 7.06 28.89 -37.50
CA GLY A 279 6.73 27.54 -37.03
C GLY A 279 6.18 27.53 -35.60
N MET A 280 6.73 28.37 -34.72
CA MET A 280 6.28 28.45 -33.33
C MET A 280 4.86 28.99 -33.21
N LYS A 281 4.51 30.04 -33.97
CA LYS A 281 3.15 30.61 -33.99
C LYS A 281 2.12 29.60 -34.51
N ILE A 282 2.49 28.79 -35.50
CA ILE A 282 1.62 27.75 -36.07
C ILE A 282 1.33 26.65 -35.04
N VAL A 283 2.36 26.19 -34.32
CA VAL A 283 2.20 25.15 -33.29
C VAL A 283 1.33 25.66 -32.13
N GLU A 284 1.49 26.91 -31.71
CA GLU A 284 0.66 27.51 -30.67
C GLU A 284 -0.82 27.61 -31.07
N MET A 285 -1.09 28.04 -32.32
CA MET A 285 -2.44 28.06 -32.89
C MET A 285 -3.07 26.65 -32.90
N LEU A 286 -2.34 25.65 -33.40
CA LEU A 286 -2.82 24.26 -33.47
C LEU A 286 -3.09 23.67 -32.08
N ASN A 287 -2.20 23.89 -31.12
CA ASN A 287 -2.38 23.43 -29.74
C ASN A 287 -3.61 24.07 -29.08
N THR A 288 -3.84 25.36 -29.33
CA THR A 288 -5.02 26.07 -28.82
C THR A 288 -6.30 25.51 -29.45
N MET A 289 -6.31 25.34 -30.77
CA MET A 289 -7.44 24.80 -31.52
C MET A 289 -7.77 23.35 -31.11
N PHE A 290 -6.77 22.46 -31.11
CA PHE A 290 -6.98 21.06 -30.73
C PHE A 290 -7.33 20.89 -29.26
N GLY A 291 -6.79 21.70 -28.35
CA GLY A 291 -7.20 21.61 -26.95
C GLY A 291 -8.65 22.06 -26.70
N ILE A 292 -9.18 23.01 -27.48
CA ILE A 292 -10.63 23.31 -27.47
C ILE A 292 -11.40 22.10 -28.00
N PHE A 293 -10.94 21.47 -29.09
CA PHE A 293 -11.62 20.31 -29.67
C PHE A 293 -11.62 19.10 -28.76
N ASP A 294 -10.55 18.88 -28.00
CA ASP A 294 -10.44 17.80 -27.02
C ASP A 294 -11.47 18.00 -25.89
N LEU A 295 -11.63 19.23 -25.39
CA LEU A 295 -12.68 19.56 -24.41
C LEU A 295 -14.10 19.38 -24.97
N LEU A 296 -14.33 19.72 -26.24
CA LEU A 296 -15.62 19.47 -26.91
C LEU A 296 -15.90 17.98 -27.13
N THR A 297 -14.84 17.20 -27.32
CA THR A 297 -14.90 15.74 -27.50
C THR A 297 -15.37 15.07 -26.21
N ASP A 298 -14.79 15.48 -25.07
CA ASP A 298 -15.19 15.01 -23.74
C ASP A 298 -16.63 15.40 -23.40
N LYS A 299 -17.01 16.66 -23.67
CA LYS A 299 -18.37 17.17 -23.41
C LYS A 299 -19.45 16.41 -24.20
N ASN A 300 -19.18 16.09 -25.46
CA ASN A 300 -20.15 15.45 -26.35
C ASN A 300 -20.04 13.91 -26.36
N ALA A 301 -19.12 13.34 -25.56
CA ALA A 301 -18.83 11.91 -25.50
C ALA A 301 -18.58 11.31 -26.91
N VAL A 302 -17.68 11.96 -27.64
CA VAL A 302 -17.17 11.54 -28.95
C VAL A 302 -15.77 10.97 -28.74
N TYR A 303 -15.31 10.04 -29.58
CA TYR A 303 -13.95 9.53 -29.53
C TYR A 303 -13.09 10.23 -30.58
N LYS A 304 -11.91 10.74 -30.18
CA LYS A 304 -10.92 11.34 -31.07
C LYS A 304 -10.08 10.26 -31.72
N VAL A 305 -9.99 10.28 -33.04
CA VAL A 305 -9.17 9.35 -33.82
C VAL A 305 -7.85 10.03 -34.17
N GLU A 306 -6.73 9.35 -33.99
CA GLU A 306 -5.43 9.87 -34.43
C GLU A 306 -5.41 9.98 -35.96
N THR A 307 -5.21 11.19 -36.46
CA THR A 307 -5.08 11.46 -37.89
C THR A 307 -3.80 12.22 -38.23
N VAL A 308 -3.50 12.24 -39.52
CA VAL A 308 -2.31 12.90 -40.06
C VAL A 308 -2.63 14.37 -40.32
N LYS A 309 -1.69 15.26 -39.95
CA LYS A 309 -1.65 16.71 -40.25
C LYS A 309 -2.59 17.57 -39.37
N ASP A 310 -3.25 18.52 -39.99
CA ASP A 310 -4.12 19.58 -39.47
C ASP A 310 -5.60 19.17 -39.39
N SER A 311 -5.93 17.97 -39.90
CA SER A 311 -7.30 17.47 -39.86
C SER A 311 -7.62 16.82 -38.51
N PHE A 312 -8.71 17.25 -37.88
CA PHE A 312 -9.29 16.58 -36.71
C PHE A 312 -10.34 15.54 -37.16
N VAL A 313 -10.29 14.35 -36.59
CA VAL A 313 -11.30 13.31 -36.82
C VAL A 313 -11.92 12.85 -35.51
N GLY A 314 -13.25 12.99 -35.45
CA GLY A 314 -14.06 12.50 -34.35
C GLY A 314 -14.99 11.39 -34.81
N VAL A 315 -15.25 10.44 -33.94
CA VAL A 315 -16.17 9.32 -34.22
C VAL A 315 -17.11 9.08 -33.05
N SER A 316 -18.38 8.84 -33.35
CA SER A 316 -19.38 8.42 -32.36
C SER A 316 -20.07 7.14 -32.83
N GLY A 317 -20.32 6.23 -31.89
CA GLY A 317 -20.78 4.86 -32.17
C GLY A 317 -19.67 3.80 -32.18
N ALA A 318 -18.41 4.23 -32.05
CA ALA A 318 -17.25 3.38 -31.77
C ALA A 318 -16.30 4.14 -30.81
N PRO A 319 -15.65 3.48 -29.84
CA PRO A 319 -15.70 2.04 -29.52
C PRO A 319 -17.01 1.61 -28.81
N GLU A 320 -17.74 2.54 -28.19
CA GLU A 320 -19.02 2.25 -27.55
C GLU A 320 -20.18 2.47 -28.51
N ARG A 321 -21.09 1.49 -28.61
CA ARG A 321 -22.25 1.55 -29.50
C ARG A 321 -23.32 2.45 -28.90
N VAL A 322 -23.58 3.58 -29.56
CA VAL A 322 -24.55 4.58 -29.11
C VAL A 322 -25.60 4.79 -30.20
N LYS A 323 -26.89 4.71 -29.88
CA LYS A 323 -27.98 4.91 -30.86
C LYS A 323 -28.08 6.35 -31.37
N ASN A 324 -27.73 7.33 -30.52
CA ASN A 324 -27.76 8.76 -30.86
C ASN A 324 -26.39 9.26 -31.35
N HIS A 325 -25.62 8.43 -32.07
CA HIS A 325 -24.28 8.79 -32.54
C HIS A 325 -24.29 10.01 -33.48
N ALA A 326 -25.30 10.14 -34.32
CA ALA A 326 -25.40 11.23 -35.29
C ALA A 326 -25.69 12.57 -34.61
N GLU A 327 -26.57 12.57 -33.60
CA GLU A 327 -26.90 13.78 -32.83
C GLU A 327 -25.68 14.35 -32.09
N LYS A 328 -24.93 13.49 -31.39
CA LYS A 328 -23.72 13.87 -30.65
C LYS A 328 -22.66 14.52 -31.55
N ILE A 329 -22.42 13.94 -32.73
CA ILE A 329 -21.46 14.49 -33.69
C ILE A 329 -21.94 15.82 -34.25
N MET A 330 -23.24 15.99 -34.50
CA MET A 330 -23.78 17.25 -35.01
C MET A 330 -23.75 18.35 -33.96
N ASP A 331 -24.01 18.03 -32.70
CA ASP A 331 -23.88 18.97 -31.59
C ASP A 331 -22.42 19.42 -31.43
N MET A 332 -21.48 18.47 -31.49
CA MET A 332 -20.05 18.76 -31.50
C MET A 332 -19.63 19.60 -32.73
N ALA A 333 -20.15 19.30 -33.93
CA ALA A 333 -19.83 20.06 -35.14
C ALA A 333 -20.27 21.53 -35.03
N LEU A 334 -21.45 21.76 -34.46
CA LEU A 334 -21.96 23.10 -34.21
C LEU A 334 -21.14 23.81 -33.13
N ASP A 335 -20.75 23.11 -32.05
CA ASP A 335 -19.90 23.65 -30.99
C ASP A 335 -18.51 24.03 -31.54
N MET A 336 -17.91 23.17 -32.38
CA MET A 336 -16.61 23.43 -33.03
C MET A 336 -16.65 24.69 -33.89
N ARG A 337 -17.69 24.84 -34.72
CA ARG A 337 -17.87 26.03 -35.57
C ARG A 337 -17.93 27.31 -34.72
N ASP A 338 -18.69 27.27 -33.63
CA ASP A 338 -18.88 28.44 -32.78
C ASP A 338 -17.59 28.75 -31.98
N CYS A 339 -16.90 27.73 -31.46
CA CYS A 339 -15.69 27.88 -30.65
C CYS A 339 -14.44 28.29 -31.45
N VAL A 340 -14.35 27.93 -32.74
CA VAL A 340 -13.21 28.32 -33.59
C VAL A 340 -13.14 29.83 -33.79
N THR A 341 -14.24 30.56 -33.64
CA THR A 341 -14.24 32.04 -33.70
C THR A 341 -13.36 32.70 -32.61
N PHE A 342 -12.99 31.97 -31.56
CA PHE A 342 -12.07 32.44 -30.51
C PHE A 342 -10.59 32.22 -30.84
N VAL A 343 -10.27 31.39 -31.85
CA VAL A 343 -8.89 31.13 -32.27
C VAL A 343 -8.49 32.17 -33.31
N LYS A 344 -7.52 33.02 -32.94
CA LYS A 344 -6.99 34.05 -33.83
C LYS A 344 -6.16 33.46 -34.95
N ASP A 345 -6.21 34.11 -36.10
CA ASP A 345 -5.34 33.79 -37.23
C ASP A 345 -3.91 34.33 -36.98
N PRO A 346 -2.86 33.49 -37.06
CA PRO A 346 -1.48 33.90 -36.74
C PRO A 346 -0.79 34.67 -37.88
N ARG A 347 -1.46 34.90 -39.01
CA ARG A 347 -0.89 35.63 -40.15
C ARG A 347 -0.59 37.10 -39.77
N PRO A 348 0.60 37.63 -40.14
CA PRO A 348 1.01 38.99 -39.77
C PRO A 348 0.10 40.08 -40.36
N GLU A 349 -0.53 39.82 -41.52
CA GLU A 349 -1.51 40.71 -42.16
C GLU A 349 -2.79 40.92 -41.31
N PHE A 350 -3.06 39.99 -40.39
CA PHE A 350 -4.27 39.93 -39.58
C PHE A 350 -3.97 40.04 -38.08
N GLU A 351 -2.71 40.21 -37.69
CA GLU A 351 -2.26 40.30 -36.29
C GLU A 351 -2.89 41.51 -35.56
N ASP A 352 -3.11 42.61 -36.29
CA ASP A 352 -3.77 43.83 -35.81
C ASP A 352 -5.30 43.83 -35.99
N GLN A 353 -5.89 42.78 -36.58
CA GLN A 353 -7.33 42.68 -36.80
C GLN A 353 -7.98 41.72 -35.77
N PRO A 354 -8.65 42.25 -34.73
CA PRO A 354 -9.24 41.42 -33.69
C PRO A 354 -10.37 40.49 -34.16
N ASP A 355 -10.93 40.70 -35.36
CA ASP A 355 -12.01 39.88 -35.95
C ASP A 355 -11.49 38.78 -36.90
N ALA A 356 -10.19 38.69 -37.14
CA ALA A 356 -9.61 37.67 -38.00
C ALA A 356 -9.40 36.35 -37.22
N HIS A 357 -10.36 35.46 -37.39
CA HIS A 357 -10.35 34.12 -36.79
C HIS A 357 -10.11 33.04 -37.85
N VAL A 358 -9.56 31.92 -37.40
CA VAL A 358 -9.36 30.74 -38.26
C VAL A 358 -10.72 30.26 -38.77
N ARG A 359 -10.78 29.83 -40.03
CA ARG A 359 -11.98 29.22 -40.60
C ARG A 359 -11.79 27.72 -40.73
N ILE A 360 -12.80 26.99 -40.30
CA ILE A 360 -12.84 25.55 -40.43
C ILE A 360 -13.86 25.08 -41.44
N ARG A 361 -13.59 23.91 -42.01
CA ARG A 361 -14.52 23.14 -42.83
C ARG A 361 -14.88 21.86 -42.10
N LEU A 362 -16.16 21.49 -42.12
CA LEU A 362 -16.65 20.30 -41.43
C LEU A 362 -17.39 19.41 -42.41
N GLY A 363 -17.07 18.12 -42.40
CA GLY A 363 -17.74 17.11 -43.22
C GLY A 363 -18.07 15.88 -42.40
N SER A 364 -19.29 15.37 -42.54
CA SER A 364 -19.72 14.18 -41.80
C SER A 364 -20.50 13.20 -42.66
N HIS A 365 -20.23 11.91 -42.45
CA HIS A 365 -20.95 10.82 -43.06
C HIS A 365 -21.15 9.69 -42.03
N SER A 366 -22.25 8.95 -42.20
CA SER A 366 -22.61 7.83 -41.33
C SER A 366 -22.62 6.54 -42.16
N GLY A 367 -21.98 5.50 -41.63
CA GLY A 367 -21.88 4.21 -42.31
C GLY A 367 -21.15 3.17 -41.46
N MET A 368 -20.98 1.99 -42.05
CA MET A 368 -20.28 0.88 -41.41
C MET A 368 -18.76 1.10 -41.40
N VAL A 369 -18.14 0.76 -40.28
CA VAL A 369 -16.68 0.81 -40.09
C VAL A 369 -16.19 -0.42 -39.35
N VAL A 370 -14.95 -0.81 -39.62
CA VAL A 370 -14.21 -1.81 -38.86
C VAL A 370 -13.20 -1.06 -38.02
N ALA A 371 -13.20 -1.26 -36.71
CA ALA A 371 -12.25 -0.61 -35.82
C ALA A 371 -11.41 -1.65 -35.08
N GLY A 372 -10.14 -1.35 -34.86
CA GLY A 372 -9.20 -2.27 -34.22
C GLY A 372 -7.87 -1.61 -33.90
N ILE A 373 -7.04 -2.32 -33.12
CA ILE A 373 -5.71 -1.84 -32.76
C ILE A 373 -4.70 -2.24 -33.83
N VAL A 374 -3.90 -1.27 -34.28
CA VAL A 374 -2.83 -1.49 -35.25
C VAL A 374 -1.49 -1.14 -34.64
N GLY A 375 -0.50 -2.00 -34.85
CA GLY A 375 0.87 -1.83 -34.37
C GLY A 375 1.12 -2.50 -33.02
N ASN A 376 2.26 -3.18 -32.88
CA ASN A 376 2.63 -3.89 -31.65
C ASN A 376 3.41 -2.99 -30.67
N LYS A 377 4.32 -2.16 -31.18
CA LYS A 377 5.18 -1.28 -30.36
C LYS A 377 4.48 0.04 -29.97
N MET A 378 3.68 0.58 -30.87
CA MET A 378 2.87 1.79 -30.65
C MET A 378 1.44 1.45 -31.08
N PRO A 379 0.63 0.85 -30.20
CA PRO A 379 -0.72 0.45 -30.54
C PRO A 379 -1.59 1.69 -30.76
N ARG A 380 -2.27 1.74 -31.90
CA ARG A 380 -3.19 2.83 -32.25
C ARG A 380 -4.55 2.26 -32.56
N TYR A 381 -5.60 2.85 -32.00
CA TYR A 381 -6.96 2.49 -32.36
C TYR A 381 -7.33 3.16 -33.69
N CYS A 382 -7.40 2.36 -34.75
CA CYS A 382 -7.65 2.82 -36.11
C CYS A 382 -9.02 2.35 -36.59
N LEU A 383 -9.67 3.20 -37.38
CA LEU A 383 -10.92 2.87 -38.08
C LEU A 383 -10.66 2.72 -39.57
N PHE A 384 -11.19 1.64 -40.12
CA PHE A 384 -11.12 1.27 -41.52
C PHE A 384 -12.52 1.16 -42.10
N GLY A 385 -12.68 1.61 -43.34
CA GLY A 385 -13.94 1.47 -44.05
C GLY A 385 -14.15 2.55 -45.08
N ASP A 386 -15.04 2.27 -46.02
CA ASP A 386 -15.43 3.23 -47.06
C ASP A 386 -16.17 4.46 -46.48
N ALA A 387 -16.78 4.32 -45.30
CA ALA A 387 -17.38 5.44 -44.57
C ALA A 387 -16.34 6.51 -44.17
N MET A 388 -15.11 6.12 -43.81
CA MET A 388 -14.02 7.07 -43.53
C MET A 388 -13.64 7.89 -44.77
N ASN A 389 -13.46 7.20 -45.91
CA ASN A 389 -13.12 7.85 -47.18
C ASN A 389 -14.24 8.77 -47.67
N THR A 390 -15.49 8.36 -47.51
CA THR A 390 -16.66 9.16 -47.88
C THR A 390 -16.80 10.39 -46.98
N SER A 391 -16.52 10.27 -45.68
CA SER A 391 -16.53 11.39 -44.73
C SER A 391 -15.45 12.43 -45.06
N SER A 392 -14.22 11.97 -45.33
CA SER A 392 -13.11 12.84 -45.75
C SER A 392 -13.46 13.64 -47.02
N ARG A 393 -14.09 13.01 -48.01
CA ARG A 393 -14.55 13.69 -49.22
C ARG A 393 -15.68 14.68 -48.95
N MET A 394 -16.61 14.33 -48.06
CA MET A 394 -17.66 15.26 -47.63
C MET A 394 -17.05 16.54 -47.05
N MET A 395 -15.97 16.40 -46.27
CA MET A 395 -15.20 17.55 -45.81
C MET A 395 -14.53 18.27 -46.99
N SER A 396 -13.80 17.60 -47.88
CA SER A 396 -13.08 18.29 -48.97
C SER A 396 -13.97 19.09 -49.93
N PHE A 397 -15.19 18.62 -50.20
CA PHE A 397 -16.17 19.36 -51.02
C PHE A 397 -16.96 20.41 -50.23
N GLY A 398 -16.79 20.49 -48.90
CA GLY A 398 -17.46 21.45 -48.04
C GLY A 398 -17.04 22.90 -48.33
N ASP A 399 -17.85 23.85 -47.87
CA ASP A 399 -17.54 25.28 -47.91
C ASP A 399 -17.03 25.72 -46.52
N GLU A 400 -16.28 26.82 -46.47
CA GLU A 400 -15.78 27.37 -45.21
C GLU A 400 -16.92 27.69 -44.24
N GLN A 401 -16.71 27.41 -42.94
CA GLN A 401 -17.66 27.67 -41.85
C GLN A 401 -19.03 26.98 -42.00
N MET A 402 -19.13 26.00 -42.92
CA MET A 402 -20.35 25.23 -43.17
C MET A 402 -20.14 23.75 -42.82
N ILE A 403 -21.19 23.14 -42.26
CA ILE A 403 -21.20 21.71 -41.90
C ILE A 403 -21.85 20.93 -43.03
N HIS A 404 -21.02 20.16 -43.76
CA HIS A 404 -21.45 19.35 -44.89
C HIS A 404 -21.79 17.93 -44.45
N ILE A 405 -22.98 17.44 -44.80
CA ILE A 405 -23.43 16.09 -44.41
C ILE A 405 -23.92 15.28 -45.60
N SER A 406 -23.71 13.96 -45.50
CA SER A 406 -24.28 12.98 -46.43
C SER A 406 -25.78 12.76 -46.20
N LYS A 407 -26.48 12.20 -47.21
CA LYS A 407 -27.86 11.72 -47.07
C LYS A 407 -28.05 10.71 -45.93
N ALA A 408 -27.11 9.77 -45.79
CA ALA A 408 -27.16 8.75 -44.72
C ALA A 408 -27.16 9.39 -43.32
N THR A 409 -26.33 10.42 -43.11
CA THR A 409 -26.34 11.17 -41.84
C THR A 409 -27.66 11.91 -41.66
N LYS A 410 -28.18 12.57 -42.70
CA LYS A 410 -29.45 13.33 -42.64
C LYS A 410 -30.65 12.46 -42.26
N GLU A 411 -30.68 11.18 -42.65
CA GLU A 411 -31.75 10.24 -42.27
C GLU A 411 -31.69 9.83 -40.79
N LEU A 412 -30.51 9.91 -40.17
CA LEU A 412 -30.29 9.58 -38.76
C LEU A 412 -30.45 10.80 -37.84
N LEU A 413 -30.53 12.02 -38.39
CA LEU A 413 -30.75 13.24 -37.62
C LEU A 413 -32.24 13.43 -37.30
N PRO A 414 -32.58 13.89 -36.08
CA PRO A 414 -33.94 14.27 -35.73
C PRO A 414 -34.37 15.55 -36.45
N SER A 415 -35.69 15.78 -36.56
CA SER A 415 -36.29 16.95 -37.20
C SER A 415 -35.97 18.29 -36.52
N SER A 416 -35.31 18.27 -35.36
CA SER A 416 -34.86 19.46 -34.63
C SER A 416 -33.72 20.21 -35.32
N TYR A 417 -33.03 19.59 -36.29
CA TYR A 417 -31.95 20.23 -37.03
C TYR A 417 -32.45 20.91 -38.31
N VAL A 418 -32.01 22.15 -38.52
CA VAL A 418 -32.28 22.91 -39.74
C VAL A 418 -31.26 22.52 -40.80
N VAL A 419 -31.71 21.68 -41.73
CA VAL A 419 -30.90 21.16 -42.83
C VAL A 419 -31.33 21.79 -44.15
N LYS A 420 -30.37 22.30 -44.93
CA LYS A 420 -30.61 22.86 -46.27
C LYS A 420 -29.97 21.95 -47.33
N GLU A 421 -30.75 21.55 -48.34
CA GLU A 421 -30.22 20.78 -49.45
C GLU A 421 -29.25 21.62 -50.30
N ARG A 422 -28.11 21.02 -50.68
CA ARG A 422 -27.11 21.64 -51.57
C ARG A 422 -27.39 21.31 -53.03
N GLY A 423 -27.83 20.08 -53.30
CA GLY A 423 -27.96 19.50 -54.64
C GLY A 423 -27.12 18.22 -54.78
N THR A 424 -26.98 17.74 -56.01
CA THR A 424 -26.13 16.58 -56.35
C THR A 424 -24.68 17.01 -56.55
N VAL A 425 -23.76 16.36 -55.84
CA VAL A 425 -22.31 16.54 -55.98
C VAL A 425 -21.72 15.24 -56.50
N ASN A 426 -20.89 15.32 -57.54
CA ASN A 426 -20.19 14.15 -58.08
C ASN A 426 -18.98 13.82 -57.20
N VAL A 427 -19.10 12.78 -56.38
CA VAL A 427 -18.05 12.36 -55.46
C VAL A 427 -17.25 11.23 -56.12
N LYS A 428 -15.94 11.43 -56.27
CA LYS A 428 -15.03 10.53 -56.99
C LYS A 428 -15.11 9.10 -56.45
N GLY A 429 -15.72 8.17 -57.16
CA GLY A 429 -15.85 6.76 -56.74
C GLY A 429 -17.16 6.39 -56.04
N LYS A 430 -18.04 7.35 -55.79
CA LYS A 430 -19.44 7.13 -55.38
C LYS A 430 -20.45 7.57 -56.44
N GLY A 431 -20.05 8.42 -57.40
CA GLY A 431 -20.95 8.99 -58.40
C GLY A 431 -21.68 10.22 -57.85
N GLU A 432 -22.84 10.53 -58.43
CA GLU A 432 -23.67 11.64 -57.97
C GLU A 432 -24.34 11.31 -56.63
N MET A 433 -24.06 12.12 -55.61
CA MET A 433 -24.67 12.00 -54.29
C MET A 433 -25.35 13.30 -53.90
N THR A 434 -26.59 13.22 -53.41
CA THR A 434 -27.29 14.35 -52.82
C THR A 434 -26.69 14.67 -51.45
N THR A 435 -26.26 15.92 -51.26
CA THR A 435 -25.67 16.37 -49.99
C THR A 435 -26.43 17.53 -49.37
N PHE A 436 -26.21 17.72 -48.07
CA PHE A 436 -26.94 18.71 -47.29
C PHE A 436 -26.02 19.53 -46.40
N TRP A 437 -26.48 20.72 -46.05
CA TRP A 437 -25.85 21.66 -45.11
C TRP A 437 -26.62 21.70 -43.81
N VAL A 438 -25.92 21.61 -42.69
CA VAL A 438 -26.53 21.82 -41.36
C VAL A 438 -26.27 23.26 -40.93
N LYS A 439 -27.34 24.01 -40.63
CA LYS A 439 -27.23 25.42 -40.19
C LYS A 439 -27.28 25.57 -38.68
N SER A 440 -28.29 24.99 -38.04
CA SER A 440 -28.55 25.15 -36.61
C SER A 440 -29.47 24.06 -36.08
N LYS A 441 -29.61 23.97 -34.75
CA LYS A 441 -30.55 23.10 -34.03
C LYS A 441 -31.55 23.98 -33.28
N ALA A 442 -32.84 23.62 -33.32
CA ALA A 442 -33.87 24.29 -32.53
C ALA A 442 -33.64 24.05 -31.03
N ASN A 443 -33.79 25.08 -30.19
CA ASN A 443 -33.54 25.07 -28.74
C ASN A 443 -32.10 24.76 -28.28
N ARG A 444 -31.08 24.99 -29.12
CA ARG A 444 -29.68 24.86 -28.69
C ARG A 444 -29.26 26.05 -27.83
N ILE A 445 -28.76 25.76 -26.63
CA ILE A 445 -28.01 26.72 -25.82
C ILE A 445 -26.60 26.75 -26.40
N SER A 446 -26.27 27.82 -27.13
CA SER A 446 -24.89 28.03 -27.60
C SER A 446 -23.96 28.15 -26.38
N PRO A 447 -22.74 27.58 -26.41
CA PRO A 447 -21.78 27.77 -25.32
C PRO A 447 -21.59 29.28 -25.07
N SER A 448 -21.65 29.69 -23.80
CA SER A 448 -21.50 31.10 -23.44
C SER A 448 -20.10 31.59 -23.84
N LYS A 449 -19.96 32.84 -24.30
CA LYS A 449 -18.67 33.42 -24.70
C LYS A 449 -17.63 33.35 -23.56
N ASP A 450 -18.10 33.29 -22.31
CA ASP A 450 -17.25 33.24 -21.11
C ASP A 450 -16.72 31.83 -20.84
N GLU A 451 -17.51 30.77 -21.04
CA GLU A 451 -17.04 29.38 -20.93
C GLU A 451 -16.02 29.05 -22.00
N ALA A 452 -16.24 29.47 -23.25
CA ALA A 452 -15.29 29.24 -24.34
C ALA A 452 -13.96 30.00 -24.14
N ARG A 453 -14.00 31.21 -23.58
CA ARG A 453 -12.80 31.97 -23.18
C ARG A 453 -12.06 31.34 -22.01
N LEU A 454 -12.79 30.82 -21.02
CA LEU A 454 -12.20 30.11 -19.89
C LEU A 454 -11.51 28.83 -20.36
N THR A 455 -12.14 28.08 -21.27
CA THR A 455 -11.56 26.92 -21.96
C THR A 455 -10.27 27.29 -22.68
N VAL A 456 -10.24 28.34 -23.50
CA VAL A 456 -9.01 28.81 -24.17
C VAL A 456 -7.91 29.16 -23.16
N ASN A 457 -8.25 29.87 -22.08
CA ASN A 457 -7.28 30.25 -21.04
C ASN A 457 -6.72 29.04 -20.29
N ILE A 458 -7.55 28.03 -19.98
CA ILE A 458 -7.11 26.78 -19.32
C ILE A 458 -6.16 26.01 -20.24
N THR A 459 -6.46 25.92 -21.54
CA THR A 459 -5.59 25.24 -22.52
C THR A 459 -4.27 25.97 -22.74
N CYS A 460 -4.28 27.31 -22.81
CA CYS A 460 -3.05 28.12 -22.87
C CYS A 460 -2.21 28.02 -21.58
N GLN A 461 -2.85 27.89 -20.42
CA GLN A 461 -2.13 27.64 -19.16
C GLN A 461 -1.53 26.22 -19.11
N ALA A 462 -2.26 25.21 -19.58
CA ALA A 462 -1.76 23.84 -19.67
C ALA A 462 -0.55 23.71 -20.63
N SER A 463 -0.60 24.38 -21.78
CA SER A 463 0.54 24.41 -22.73
C SER A 463 1.77 25.16 -22.15
N SER A 464 1.55 26.19 -21.32
CA SER A 464 2.62 26.87 -20.59
C SER A 464 3.21 26.03 -19.44
N PHE A 465 2.41 25.15 -18.83
CA PHE A 465 2.84 24.19 -17.81
C PHE A 465 3.70 23.06 -18.42
N ILE A 466 3.31 22.57 -19.61
CA ILE A 466 4.11 21.61 -20.40
C ILE A 466 5.45 22.23 -20.78
N LYS A 467 5.50 23.51 -21.20
CA LYS A 467 6.77 24.23 -21.44
C LYS A 467 7.71 24.30 -20.21
N ARG A 468 7.18 24.26 -18.98
CA ARG A 468 7.99 24.26 -17.75
C ARG A 468 8.49 22.88 -17.31
N THR A 469 7.86 21.81 -17.80
CA THR A 469 8.18 20.42 -17.38
C THR A 469 9.10 19.68 -18.35
N VAL A 470 9.33 20.21 -19.55
CA VAL A 470 10.38 19.73 -20.46
C VAL A 470 11.67 20.48 -20.12
N PRO A 471 12.76 19.81 -19.70
CA PRO A 471 14.06 20.47 -19.57
C PRO A 471 14.46 21.01 -20.95
N ASP A 472 14.83 22.29 -21.01
CA ASP A 472 15.49 22.86 -22.19
C ASP A 472 16.71 22.01 -22.52
N TYR A 473 16.61 21.16 -23.55
CA TYR A 473 17.79 20.69 -24.25
C TYR A 473 18.32 21.89 -25.03
N GLY A 474 19.09 22.71 -24.31
CA GLY A 474 19.85 23.80 -24.89
C GLY A 474 20.70 23.25 -26.02
N CYS A 475 20.45 23.78 -27.22
CA CYS A 475 21.33 23.64 -28.36
C CYS A 475 22.65 24.34 -28.00
N GLY A 476 23.58 23.58 -27.40
CA GLY A 476 24.91 24.04 -27.08
C GLY A 476 25.73 24.09 -28.37
N ASP A 477 25.99 25.31 -28.84
CA ASP A 477 27.11 25.60 -29.73
C ASP A 477 28.39 25.01 -29.13
N GLN A 478 28.95 24.00 -29.79
CA GLN A 478 30.36 23.65 -29.65
C GLN A 478 30.99 23.61 -31.04
N ASP A 479 31.45 24.80 -31.45
CA ASP A 479 32.63 24.94 -32.28
C ASP A 479 33.80 24.22 -31.60
N GLY A 480 34.41 23.27 -32.30
CA GLY A 480 35.51 22.48 -31.76
C GLY A 480 35.95 21.36 -32.69
N GLY A 481 36.38 21.72 -33.90
CA GLY A 481 36.96 20.78 -34.84
C GLY A 481 38.15 20.02 -34.25
N ARG A 482 38.04 18.70 -34.17
CA ARG A 482 39.19 17.80 -34.21
C ARG A 482 38.84 16.52 -34.95
N SER A 483 39.40 16.44 -36.16
CA SER A 483 39.42 15.27 -37.03
C SER A 483 40.11 14.09 -36.33
N THR A 484 39.39 12.98 -36.19
CA THR A 484 39.99 11.64 -36.09
C THR A 484 39.15 10.68 -36.91
N THR A 485 39.67 10.34 -38.08
CA THR A 485 39.35 9.19 -38.92
C THR A 485 39.35 7.90 -38.10
N LEU A 486 38.27 7.12 -38.19
CA LEU A 486 38.26 5.71 -37.78
C LEU A 486 37.51 4.90 -38.82
N ASP A 487 38.23 3.88 -39.29
CA ASP A 487 38.01 3.08 -40.47
C ASP A 487 36.73 2.24 -40.45
N ARG A 488 36.07 2.18 -41.61
CA ARG A 488 35.20 1.08 -42.02
C ARG A 488 36.10 -0.07 -42.52
N GLN A 489 36.15 -1.17 -41.79
CA GLN A 489 36.23 -2.53 -42.37
C GLN A 489 36.08 -3.58 -41.27
N GLY A 490 35.12 -4.50 -41.45
CA GLY A 490 34.83 -5.56 -40.50
C GLY A 490 33.72 -6.46 -41.01
N SER A 491 34.02 -7.22 -42.06
CA SER A 491 33.30 -8.44 -42.43
C SER A 491 33.40 -9.48 -41.33
N LEU A 492 32.31 -10.17 -40.98
CA LEU A 492 32.21 -11.63 -41.04
C LEU A 492 30.87 -12.15 -40.49
N SER A 493 30.33 -13.07 -41.28
CA SER A 493 29.26 -14.03 -41.03
C SER A 493 29.37 -14.80 -39.72
N LEU A 494 28.22 -15.23 -39.17
CA LEU A 494 28.05 -16.61 -38.70
C LEU A 494 26.56 -16.95 -38.50
N THR A 495 26.14 -17.98 -39.24
CA THR A 495 25.03 -18.94 -39.05
C THR A 495 23.60 -18.46 -38.87
#